data_AF-A0A1V5JKP6-F1
#
_entry.id   AF-A0A1V5JKP6-F1
#
_cell.length_a   1.000
_cell.length_b   1.000
_cell.length_c   1.000
_cell.angle_alpha   90.00
_cell.angle_beta   90.00
_cell.angle_gamma   90.00
#
_symmetry.space_group_name_H-M   'P 1'
#
loop_
_entity.id
_entity.type
_entity.pdbx_description
1 polymer ?
#
loop_
_entity_poly.entity_id
_entity_poly.type
_entity_poly.pdbx_seq_one_letter_code
_entity_poly.pdbx_strand_id
1 'polypeptide(L)'
;MFVRTKLNSSGSTSVQIISKARGRYKVVRSFGSATTQQEIDNLVRKARQEINHLSKPQDLFRHLVISRIAFPLSKLKTIDYLFRYQGVSLEIDTVYRCH
;
A
#
# COMPACT_ATOMS: atom_id res chain seq x y z
N MET A 1 5.68 -4.95 -1.95
CA MET A 1 6.29 -5.08 -0.60
C MET A 1 6.45 -6.56 -0.29
N PHE A 2 7.39 -6.96 0.57
CA PHE A 2 7.59 -8.36 0.94
C PHE A 2 8.01 -8.51 2.41
N VAL A 3 7.81 -9.69 2.99
CA VAL A 3 8.24 -10.00 4.36
C VAL A 3 9.71 -10.41 4.34
N ARG A 4 10.52 -9.78 5.18
CA ARG A 4 11.91 -10.16 5.48
C ARG A 4 11.98 -10.70 6.90
N THR A 5 12.58 -11.88 7.06
CA THR A 5 13.04 -12.40 8.34
C THR A 5 14.55 -12.13 8.47
N LYS A 6 14.99 -11.68 9.64
CA LYS A 6 16.41 -11.41 9.94
C LYS A 6 16.77 -12.04 11.28
N LEU A 7 17.73 -12.97 11.28
CA LEU A 7 18.28 -13.53 12.51
C LEU A 7 19.15 -12.47 13.23
N ASN A 8 18.94 -12.33 14.53
CA ASN A 8 19.68 -11.43 15.40
C ASN A 8 20.80 -12.19 16.12
N SER A 9 21.83 -11.47 16.59
CA SER A 9 22.92 -12.03 17.39
C SER A 9 22.46 -12.71 18.68
N SER A 10 21.29 -12.34 19.20
CA SER A 10 20.66 -12.95 20.37
C SER A 10 19.94 -14.27 20.09
N GLY A 11 19.93 -14.75 18.84
CA GLY A 11 19.18 -15.96 18.42
C GLY A 11 17.70 -15.72 18.12
N SER A 12 17.17 -14.51 18.33
CA SER A 12 15.81 -14.16 17.90
C SER A 12 15.77 -13.79 16.42
N THR A 13 14.63 -14.00 15.77
CA THR A 13 14.38 -13.61 14.38
C THR A 13 13.42 -12.43 14.33
N SER A 14 13.87 -11.32 13.75
CA SER A 14 13.07 -10.12 13.49
C SER A 14 12.24 -10.30 12.21
N VAL A 15 10.95 -9.94 12.25
CA VAL A 15 10.05 -9.98 11.10
C VAL A 15 9.68 -8.57 10.66
N GLN A 16 9.89 -8.25 9.39
CA GLN A 16 9.73 -6.89 8.85
C GLN A 16 9.07 -6.89 7.48
N ILE A 17 8.32 -5.83 7.16
CA ILE A 17 7.86 -5.57 5.80
C ILE A 17 8.85 -4.61 5.14
N ILE A 18 9.35 -5.02 3.97
CA ILE A 18 10.25 -4.23 3.15
C ILE A 18 9.53 -3.78 1.88
N SER A 19 9.65 -2.49 1.57
CA SER A 19 9.28 -1.95 0.26
C SER A 19 10.53 -1.87 -0.62
N LYS A 20 10.38 -2.29 -1.87
CA LYS A 20 11.35 -2.04 -2.94
C LYS A 20 10.67 -1.10 -3.93
N ALA A 21 10.98 0.18 -3.86
CA ALA A 21 10.40 1.21 -4.72
C ALA A 21 11.53 2.07 -5.31
N ARG A 22 11.50 2.29 -6.64
CA ARG A 22 12.52 3.07 -7.35
C ARG A 22 13.96 2.61 -7.04
N GLY A 23 14.18 1.29 -7.01
CA GLY A 23 15.48 0.68 -6.70
C GLY A 23 15.93 0.74 -5.24
N ARG A 24 15.21 1.45 -4.35
CA ARG A 24 15.56 1.59 -2.93
C ARG A 24 14.77 0.64 -2.06
N TYR A 25 15.46 0.06 -1.08
CA TYR A 25 14.86 -0.76 -0.03
C TYR A 25 14.55 0.10 1.20
N LYS A 26 13.31 0.05 1.68
CA LYS A 26 12.88 0.76 2.89
C LYS A 26 12.12 -0.19 3.80
N VAL A 27 12.44 -0.19 5.10
CA VAL A 27 11.60 -0.84 6.12
C VAL A 27 10.31 -0.05 6.25
N VAL A 28 9.19 -0.69 5.94
CA VAL A 28 7.86 -0.08 6.05
C VAL A 28 7.35 -0.21 7.48
N ARG A 29 7.44 -1.43 8.03
CA ARG A 29 6.94 -1.76 9.38
C ARG A 29 7.69 -2.96 9.95
N SER A 30 7.91 -2.98 11.25
CA SER A 30 8.45 -4.13 11.99
C SER A 30 7.34 -4.77 12.82
N PHE A 31 7.30 -6.11 12.86
CA PHE A 31 6.27 -6.88 13.58
C PHE A 31 6.77 -7.44 14.91
N GLY A 32 8.04 -7.19 15.24
CA GLY A 32 8.70 -7.71 16.44
C GLY A 32 9.74 -8.79 16.08
N SER A 33 10.21 -9.48 17.12
CA SER A 33 11.16 -10.58 17.01
C SER A 33 10.77 -11.73 17.93
N ALA A 34 11.04 -12.96 17.53
CA ALA A 34 10.74 -14.15 18.32
C ALA A 34 11.86 -15.20 18.18
N THR A 35 12.00 -16.09 19.16
CA THR A 35 13.01 -17.16 19.17
C THR A 35 12.44 -18.52 18.76
N THR A 36 11.11 -18.71 18.88
CA THR A 36 10.44 -19.96 18.52
C THR A 36 9.89 -19.91 17.09
N GLN A 37 9.93 -21.05 16.39
CA GLN A 37 9.43 -21.13 15.01
C GLN A 37 7.94 -20.77 14.93
N GLN A 38 7.14 -21.23 15.91
CA GLN A 38 5.70 -20.98 15.93
C GLN A 38 5.35 -19.50 16.08
N GLU A 39 6.07 -18.76 16.91
CA GLU A 39 5.88 -17.31 17.03
C GLU A 39 6.38 -16.57 15.78
N ILE A 40 7.51 -16.99 15.21
CA ILE A 40 8.02 -16.43 13.95
C ILE A 40 6.96 -16.58 12.84
N ASP A 41 6.36 -17.76 12.72
CA ASP A 41 5.31 -18.03 11.72
C ASP A 41 4.06 -17.18 11.96
N ASN A 42 3.69 -16.96 13.22
CA ASN A 42 2.60 -16.05 13.58
C ASN A 42 2.90 -14.60 13.16
N LEU A 43 4.12 -14.11 13.39
CA LEU A 43 4.55 -12.78 12.97
C LEU A 43 4.59 -12.65 11.45
N VAL A 44 5.09 -13.67 10.74
CA VAL A 44 5.11 -13.71 9.27
C VAL A 44 3.69 -13.68 8.70
N ARG A 45 2.76 -14.45 9.28
CA ARG A 45 1.35 -14.46 8.87
C ARG A 45 0.69 -13.09 9.04
N LYS A 46 0.90 -12.44 10.19
CA LYS A 46 0.43 -11.06 10.43
C LYS A 46 1.02 -10.07 9.41
N ALA A 47 2.33 -10.16 9.14
CA ALA A 47 2.99 -9.31 8.16
C ALA A 47 2.44 -9.52 6.73
N ARG A 48 2.13 -10.76 6.34
CA ARG A 48 1.50 -11.06 5.03
C ARG A 48 0.09 -10.49 4.92
N GLN A 49 -0.71 -10.61 5.97
CA GLN A 49 -2.05 -10.01 6.02
C GLN A 49 -1.98 -8.49 5.85
N GLU A 50 -1.03 -7.85 6.53
CA GLU A 50 -0.80 -6.41 6.39
C GLU A 50 -0.38 -6.02 4.97
N ILE A 51 0.53 -6.78 4.34
CA ILE A 51 0.90 -6.52 2.94
C ILE A 51 -0.33 -6.56 2.04
N ASN A 52 -1.21 -7.56 2.21
CA ASN A 52 -2.44 -7.66 1.44
C ASN A 52 -3.39 -6.48 1.68
N HIS A 53 -3.44 -5.96 2.90
CA HIS A 53 -4.23 -4.76 3.20
C HIS A 53 -3.65 -3.51 2.53
N LEU A 54 -2.34 -3.30 2.66
CA LEU A 54 -1.62 -2.16 2.08
C LEU A 54 -1.52 -2.21 0.55
N SER A 55 -1.56 -3.40 -0.05
CA SER A 55 -1.42 -3.59 -1.49
C SER A 55 -2.72 -3.45 -2.27
N LYS A 56 -3.88 -3.31 -1.60
CA LYS A 56 -5.18 -3.17 -2.26
C LYS A 56 -5.33 -1.76 -2.85
N PRO A 57 -5.30 -1.58 -4.17
CA PRO A 57 -5.54 -0.29 -4.81
C PRO A 57 -7.05 -0.11 -5.09
N GLN A 58 -7.91 -0.45 -4.14
CA GLN A 58 -9.27 -0.87 -4.50
C GLN A 58 -10.27 0.27 -4.61
N ASP A 59 -10.22 1.28 -3.75
CA ASP A 59 -11.27 2.31 -3.76
C ASP A 59 -10.93 3.43 -4.75
N LEU A 60 -9.76 4.07 -4.62
CA LEU A 60 -9.43 5.22 -5.47
C LEU A 60 -9.39 4.86 -6.96
N PHE A 61 -8.84 3.71 -7.34
CA PHE A 61 -8.82 3.27 -8.73
C PHE A 61 -10.24 3.01 -9.26
N ARG A 62 -11.10 2.33 -8.48
CA ARG A 62 -12.49 2.07 -8.86
C ARG A 62 -13.25 3.39 -9.04
N HIS A 63 -13.11 4.33 -8.12
CA HIS A 63 -13.76 5.64 -8.21
C HIS A 63 -13.23 6.48 -9.39
N LEU A 64 -11.92 6.40 -9.68
CA LEU A 64 -11.35 7.00 -10.88
C LEU A 64 -11.98 6.42 -12.15
N VAL A 65 -12.09 5.09 -12.26
CA VAL A 65 -12.72 4.42 -13.42
C VAL A 65 -14.19 4.84 -13.57
N ILE A 66 -14.97 4.79 -12.50
CA ILE A 66 -16.39 5.21 -12.50
C ILE A 66 -16.52 6.66 -12.97
N SER A 67 -15.73 7.56 -12.38
CA SER A 67 -15.78 8.98 -12.74
C SER A 67 -15.39 9.23 -14.20
N ARG A 68 -14.50 8.42 -14.79
CA ARG A 68 -14.11 8.53 -16.19
C ARG A 68 -15.15 7.99 -17.16
N ILE A 69 -15.89 6.96 -16.77
CA ILE A 69 -17.03 6.47 -17.56
C ILE A 69 -18.17 7.51 -17.50
N ALA A 70 -18.42 8.11 -16.34
CA ALA A 70 -19.48 9.11 -16.15
C ALA A 70 -19.13 10.49 -16.76
N PHE A 71 -17.86 10.90 -16.70
CA PHE A 71 -17.39 12.24 -17.11
C PHE A 71 -16.15 12.15 -18.02
N PRO A 72 -16.26 11.56 -19.21
CA PRO A 72 -15.10 11.25 -20.06
C PRO A 72 -14.26 12.47 -20.45
N LEU A 73 -14.91 13.62 -20.69
CA LEU A 73 -14.27 14.84 -21.22
C LEU A 73 -13.94 15.90 -20.16
N SER A 74 -14.21 15.66 -18.87
CA SER A 74 -14.03 16.68 -17.83
C SER A 74 -13.22 16.20 -16.64
N LYS A 75 -11.96 16.63 -16.59
CA LYS A 75 -11.07 16.41 -15.43
C LYS A 75 -11.62 17.06 -14.15
N LEU A 76 -12.22 18.24 -14.27
CA LEU A 76 -12.82 18.96 -13.13
C LEU A 76 -13.93 18.14 -12.47
N LYS A 77 -14.82 17.52 -13.27
CA LYS A 77 -15.88 16.67 -12.71
C LYS A 77 -15.35 15.40 -12.06
N THR A 78 -14.26 14.84 -12.56
CA THR A 78 -13.57 13.72 -11.90
C THR A 78 -13.08 14.12 -10.50
N ILE A 79 -12.43 15.28 -10.37
CA ILE A 79 -11.91 15.76 -9.07
C ILE A 79 -13.07 16.05 -8.12
N ASP A 80 -14.11 16.72 -8.60
CA ASP A 80 -15.29 17.04 -7.80
C ASP A 80 -15.98 15.79 -7.26
N TYR A 81 -16.13 14.75 -8.09
CA TYR A 81 -16.64 13.45 -7.68
C TYR A 81 -15.76 12.79 -6.62
N LEU A 82 -14.43 12.77 -6.83
CA LEU A 82 -13.49 12.18 -5.87
C LEU A 82 -13.47 12.94 -4.54
N PHE A 83 -13.57 14.26 -4.58
CA PHE A 83 -13.66 15.07 -3.38
C PHE A 83 -14.95 14.80 -2.62
N ARG A 84 -16.10 14.80 -3.30
CA ARG A 84 -17.41 14.57 -2.68
C ARG A 84 -17.58 13.18 -2.08
N TYR A 85 -17.14 12.14 -2.80
CA TYR A 85 -17.44 10.74 -2.42
C TYR A 85 -16.28 10.01 -1.76
N GLN A 86 -15.03 10.47 -1.93
CA GLN A 86 -13.85 9.85 -1.35
C GLN A 86 -13.09 10.78 -0.39
N GLY A 87 -13.48 12.07 -0.29
CA GLY A 87 -12.76 13.06 0.51
C GLY A 87 -11.35 13.34 0.00
N VAL A 88 -11.02 12.93 -1.24
CA VAL A 88 -9.68 13.09 -1.80
C VAL A 88 -9.60 14.41 -2.55
N SER A 89 -8.71 15.29 -2.11
CA SER A 89 -8.32 16.49 -2.85
C SER A 89 -7.17 16.15 -3.79
N LEU A 90 -7.36 16.38 -5.09
CA LEU A 90 -6.36 16.18 -6.13
C LEU A 90 -6.22 17.45 -6.95
N GLU A 91 -5.00 17.81 -7.30
CA GLU A 91 -4.75 18.87 -8.28
C GLU A 91 -5.15 18.41 -9.69
N ILE A 92 -5.67 19.32 -10.50
CA ILE A 92 -6.18 19.01 -11.85
C ILE A 92 -5.16 18.28 -12.71
N ASP A 93 -3.90 18.68 -12.60
CA ASP A 93 -2.80 18.13 -13.40
C ASP A 93 -2.37 16.72 -12.97
N THR A 94 -2.78 16.28 -11.78
CA THR A 94 -2.54 14.90 -11.33
C THR A 94 -3.51 13.90 -11.95
N VAL A 95 -4.64 14.36 -12.48
CA VAL A 95 -5.68 13.52 -13.10
C VAL A 95 -5.37 13.32 -14.59
N TYR A 96 -4.41 12.43 -14.86
CA TYR A 96 -3.87 12.04 -16.16
C TYR A 96 -3.25 13.19 -16.98
N ARG A 97 -2.08 12.91 -17.57
CA ARG A 97 -1.40 13.80 -18.51
C ARG A 97 -2.02 13.62 -19.90
N CYS A 98 -2.69 14.65 -20.42
CA CYS A 98 -3.06 14.68 -21.83
C CYS A 98 -1.82 15.22 -22.56
N HIS A 99 -1.24 14.41 -23.45
CA HIS A 99 -0.23 14.86 -24.39
C HIS A 99 -0.90 15.55 -25.58
#